data_AF-A0A2S6HQ58-F1
#
_entry.id   AF-A0A2S6HQ58-F1
#
_cell.length_a   1.000
_cell.length_b   1.000
_cell.length_c   1.000
_cell.angle_alpha   90.00
_cell.angle_beta   90.00
_cell.angle_gamma   90.00
#
_symmetry.space_group_name_H-M   'P 1'
#
loop_
_entity.id
_entity.type
_entity.pdbx_description
1 polymer ?
#
loop_
_entity_poly.entity_id
_entity_poly.type
_entity_poly.pdbx_seq_one_letter_code
_entity_poly.pdbx_strand_id
1 'polypeptide(L)'
;MVSVFDLGICKNKELLAQEIKKYFMETKSEAEIVVHDSKDTEIMDCIGCWSCWWRTPGTCALNDGADKLYKDYINSDEVVLLFHTENGFIDGKGKTFLDRLIQHYLPYIKLRNGECGHLKRYDKYPIINFYYEKDGLSKEEVIVINNYLARMAYHFQSPCKEFIYESNRIKTADVETAKPMEEILSKEITERKPTGKWVIYNGSPRGNHSNSKLIIEKIMMGMREQGAENIVVRNLINTKEHKMWAENFSSAENNLFVFPLYVHAMPGSVMKFFELLNPIHNKEVHMAFFVQSGFPETSQSYYLRPYLELITKRLGVSFDGTIIKGGMEGIRMKPEKANKRLFDQMEQIGRTYASKGIMDLSLKKEYEKSEYMSKSTQILYSILSLTGLTNFYWDLNLKKNGAYEKRFAKPYIE
;
A
#
# COMPACT_ATOMS: atom_id res chain seq x y z
N MET A 1 8.59 26.85 -6.64
CA MET A 1 7.17 26.60 -6.32
C MET A 1 7.06 25.63 -5.15
N VAL A 2 6.12 25.87 -4.23
CA VAL A 2 5.76 24.98 -3.13
C VAL A 2 4.27 24.63 -3.27
N SER A 3 3.93 23.34 -3.24
CA SER A 3 2.53 22.89 -3.28
C SER A 3 2.11 22.25 -1.96
N VAL A 4 1.03 22.73 -1.38
CA VAL A 4 0.43 22.18 -0.16
C VAL A 4 -0.82 21.39 -0.55
N PHE A 5 -0.86 20.11 -0.19
CA PHE A 5 -1.98 19.21 -0.44
C PHE A 5 -2.65 18.88 0.90
N ASP A 6 -3.85 19.42 1.13
CA ASP A 6 -4.69 19.00 2.25
C ASP A 6 -5.36 17.67 1.90
N LEU A 7 -4.82 16.57 2.42
CA LEU A 7 -5.30 15.23 2.15
C LEU A 7 -6.31 14.73 3.19
N GLY A 8 -6.70 15.57 4.15
CA GLY A 8 -7.65 15.19 5.21
C GLY A 8 -9.12 15.35 4.82
N ILE A 9 -10.01 15.01 5.77
CA ILE A 9 -11.45 15.21 5.68
C ILE A 9 -11.81 16.61 6.23
N CYS A 10 -12.61 17.35 5.47
CA CYS A 10 -12.95 18.76 5.66
C CYS A 10 -13.56 19.09 7.05
N LYS A 11 -12.73 19.33 8.06
CA LYS A 11 -13.10 19.98 9.33
C LYS A 11 -11.93 20.82 9.87
N ASN A 12 -12.10 22.15 9.91
CA ASN A 12 -11.19 23.12 10.58
C ASN A 12 -9.70 23.17 10.16
N LYS A 13 -9.31 22.62 9.00
CA LYS A 13 -7.91 22.59 8.53
C LYS A 13 -7.47 23.76 7.64
N GLU A 14 -8.38 24.67 7.30
CA GLU A 14 -8.03 25.94 6.65
C GLU A 14 -6.94 26.67 7.46
N LEU A 15 -6.99 26.58 8.79
CA LEU A 15 -6.00 27.17 9.69
C LEU A 15 -4.59 26.57 9.50
N LEU A 16 -4.43 25.25 9.42
CA LEU A 16 -3.10 24.63 9.28
C LEU A 16 -2.48 24.92 7.90
N ALA A 17 -3.27 24.81 6.83
CA ALA A 17 -2.80 25.13 5.48
C ALA A 17 -2.39 26.62 5.37
N GLN A 18 -3.12 27.52 6.03
CA GLN A 18 -2.77 28.94 6.13
C GLN A 18 -1.49 29.17 6.94
N GLU A 19 -1.30 28.50 8.07
CA GLU A 19 -0.07 28.61 8.87
C GLU A 19 1.15 28.06 8.12
N ILE A 20 0.98 27.00 7.33
CA ILE A 20 2.05 26.47 6.46
C ILE A 20 2.37 27.45 5.34
N LYS A 21 1.36 28.05 4.72
CA LYS A 21 1.57 29.12 3.74
C LYS A 21 2.36 30.28 4.35
N LYS A 22 2.00 30.72 5.56
CA LYS A 22 2.72 31.76 6.29
C LYS A 22 4.17 31.37 6.58
N TYR A 23 4.41 30.14 7.04
CA TYR A 23 5.76 29.61 7.26
C TYR A 23 6.63 29.70 6.00
N PHE A 24 6.10 29.33 4.83
CA PHE A 24 6.84 29.45 3.57
C PHE A 24 7.01 30.89 3.09
N MET A 25 6.03 31.78 3.31
CA MET A 25 6.19 33.20 3.01
C MET A 25 7.28 33.85 3.86
N GLU A 26 7.45 33.42 5.11
CA GLU A 26 8.48 33.92 6.03
C GLU A 26 9.87 33.34 5.74
N THR A 27 9.95 32.05 5.39
CA THR A 27 11.23 31.35 5.16
C THR A 27 11.71 31.39 3.70
N LYS A 28 10.80 31.65 2.75
CA LYS A 28 11.03 31.67 1.30
C LYS A 28 10.15 32.72 0.63
N SER A 29 10.45 34.00 0.86
CA SER A 29 9.63 35.14 0.41
C SER A 29 9.36 35.22 -1.10
N GLU A 30 10.17 34.58 -1.95
CA GLU A 30 10.00 34.56 -3.41
C GLU A 30 9.32 33.29 -3.93
N ALA A 31 8.99 32.33 -3.06
CA ALA A 31 8.35 31.09 -3.49
C ALA A 31 6.88 31.32 -3.85
N GLU A 32 6.49 30.91 -5.05
CA GLU A 32 5.08 30.69 -5.39
C GLU A 32 4.52 29.54 -4.54
N ILE A 33 3.41 29.78 -3.83
CA ILE A 33 2.76 28.80 -2.96
C ILE A 33 1.38 28.49 -3.51
N VAL A 34 1.18 27.23 -3.93
CA VAL A 34 -0.10 26.68 -4.37
C VAL A 34 -0.69 25.86 -3.24
N VAL A 35 -1.97 26.04 -2.93
CA VAL A 35 -2.69 25.26 -1.91
C VAL A 35 -3.84 24.54 -2.60
N HIS A 36 -3.88 23.22 -2.46
CA HIS A 36 -5.00 22.36 -2.83
C HIS A 36 -5.74 21.98 -1.57
N ASP A 37 -6.99 22.43 -1.46
CA ASP A 37 -7.80 22.16 -0.28
C ASP A 37 -8.34 20.71 -0.27
N SER A 38 -9.04 20.36 0.80
CA SER A 38 -9.59 19.01 0.95
C SER A 38 -10.61 18.60 -0.13
N LYS A 39 -11.25 19.54 -0.84
CA LYS A 39 -12.15 19.25 -1.96
C LYS A 39 -11.35 19.05 -3.24
N ASP A 40 -10.32 19.87 -3.47
CA ASP A 40 -9.43 19.74 -4.62
C ASP A 40 -8.72 18.38 -4.68
N THR A 41 -8.45 17.79 -3.51
CA THR A 41 -7.74 16.51 -3.38
C THR A 41 -8.69 15.29 -3.29
N GLU A 42 -9.99 15.47 -3.48
CA GLU A 42 -10.97 14.38 -3.52
C GLU A 42 -10.96 13.69 -4.89
N ILE A 43 -10.19 12.59 -4.99
CA ILE A 43 -9.96 11.87 -6.25
C ILE A 43 -10.38 10.39 -6.15
N MET A 44 -10.61 9.75 -7.30
CA MET A 44 -11.01 8.33 -7.32
C MET A 44 -9.86 7.40 -6.94
N ASP A 45 -10.21 6.30 -6.25
CA ASP A 45 -9.28 5.21 -5.94
C ASP A 45 -8.56 4.68 -7.19
N CYS A 46 -7.27 4.35 -7.05
CA CYS A 46 -6.53 3.68 -8.11
C CYS A 46 -7.11 2.29 -8.34
N ILE A 47 -7.60 2.00 -9.54
CA ILE A 47 -8.19 0.70 -9.92
C ILE A 47 -7.17 -0.34 -10.42
N GLY A 48 -5.87 -0.02 -10.35
CA GLY A 48 -4.80 -0.93 -10.78
C GLY A 48 -4.85 -1.32 -12.27
N CYS A 49 -5.29 -0.41 -13.14
CA CYS A 49 -5.43 -0.68 -14.59
C CYS A 49 -4.11 -0.62 -15.37
N TRP A 50 -3.06 -0.04 -14.77
CA TRP A 50 -1.74 0.21 -15.36
C TRP A 50 -1.75 1.00 -16.68
N SER A 51 -2.86 1.66 -17.02
CA SER A 51 -2.96 2.49 -18.23
C SER A 51 -1.89 3.59 -18.28
N CYS A 52 -1.56 4.18 -17.13
CA CYS A 52 -0.49 5.17 -16.97
C CYS A 52 0.92 4.63 -17.26
N TRP A 53 1.08 3.32 -17.44
CA TRP A 53 2.33 2.70 -17.86
C TRP A 53 2.30 2.19 -19.29
N TRP A 54 1.19 1.65 -19.79
CA TRP A 54 1.17 0.96 -21.08
C TRP A 54 0.22 1.50 -22.16
N ARG A 55 -0.72 2.38 -21.82
CA ARG A 55 -1.74 2.92 -22.76
C ARG A 55 -1.53 4.41 -22.95
N THR A 56 -1.39 5.12 -21.85
CA THR A 56 -1.16 6.56 -21.76
C THR A 56 0.04 6.82 -20.86
N PRO A 57 1.28 6.48 -21.28
CA PRO A 57 2.46 6.57 -20.42
C PRO A 57 2.60 7.94 -19.73
N GLY A 58 2.60 7.94 -18.40
CA GLY A 58 2.68 9.13 -17.55
C GLY A 58 1.34 9.81 -17.23
N THR A 59 0.24 9.42 -17.87
CA THR A 59 -1.09 10.04 -17.68
C THR A 59 -2.07 9.02 -17.10
N CYS A 60 -2.77 9.39 -16.02
CA CYS A 60 -3.80 8.54 -15.43
C CYS A 60 -4.97 8.36 -16.40
N ALA A 61 -5.59 7.18 -16.39
CA ALA A 61 -6.80 6.92 -17.20
C ALA A 61 -8.10 7.33 -16.50
N LEU A 62 -8.06 7.64 -15.21
CA LEU A 62 -9.24 8.13 -14.51
C LEU A 62 -9.33 9.65 -14.72
N ASN A 63 -10.50 10.10 -15.17
CA ASN A 63 -10.78 11.50 -15.46
C ASN A 63 -11.53 12.13 -14.28
N ASP A 64 -10.79 12.41 -13.21
CA ASP A 64 -11.28 12.97 -11.94
C ASP A 64 -10.67 14.34 -11.60
N GLY A 65 -10.07 15.03 -12.57
CA GLY A 65 -9.44 16.35 -12.37
C GLY A 65 -8.11 16.32 -11.59
N ALA A 66 -7.59 15.13 -11.28
CA ALA A 66 -6.34 14.96 -10.54
C ALA A 66 -5.08 15.32 -11.37
N ASP A 67 -5.23 15.59 -12.67
CA ASP A 67 -4.15 15.98 -13.57
C ASP A 67 -3.43 17.24 -13.11
N LYS A 68 -4.17 18.24 -12.61
CA LYS A 68 -3.59 19.44 -12.00
C LYS A 68 -2.72 19.10 -10.78
N LEU A 69 -3.20 18.21 -9.91
CA LEU A 69 -2.45 17.81 -8.70
C LEU A 69 -1.12 17.13 -9.06
N TYR A 70 -1.13 16.30 -10.11
CA TYR A 70 0.08 15.61 -10.57
C TYR A 70 1.10 16.58 -11.13
N LYS A 71 0.63 17.55 -11.91
CA LYS A 71 1.43 18.62 -12.46
C LYS A 71 2.05 19.48 -11.37
N ASP A 72 1.25 19.93 -10.41
CA ASP A 72 1.73 20.80 -9.33
C ASP A 72 2.69 20.03 -8.41
N TYR A 73 2.44 18.74 -8.16
CA TYR A 73 3.35 17.88 -7.40
C TYR A 73 4.75 17.78 -8.04
N ILE A 74 4.83 17.44 -9.33
CA ILE A 74 6.13 17.12 -9.95
C ILE A 74 6.96 18.36 -10.31
N ASN A 75 6.32 19.50 -10.55
CA ASN A 75 7.01 20.76 -10.83
C ASN A 75 7.40 21.53 -9.56
N SER A 76 6.97 21.09 -8.37
CA SER A 76 7.32 21.72 -7.11
C SER A 76 8.78 21.46 -6.69
N ASP A 77 9.38 22.45 -6.03
CA ASP A 77 10.63 22.26 -5.27
C ASP A 77 10.36 21.47 -3.99
N GLU A 78 9.26 21.81 -3.32
CA GLU A 78 8.79 21.13 -2.12
C GLU A 78 7.28 20.92 -2.19
N VAL A 79 6.85 19.77 -1.67
CA VAL A 79 5.44 19.49 -1.45
C VAL A 79 5.19 19.33 0.04
N VAL A 80 4.01 19.72 0.49
CA VAL A 80 3.53 19.44 1.85
C VAL A 80 2.31 18.56 1.78
N LEU A 81 2.38 17.36 2.33
CA LEU A 81 1.28 16.40 2.38
C LEU A 81 0.68 16.42 3.79
N LEU A 82 -0.55 16.94 3.91
CA LEU A 82 -1.27 17.00 5.18
C LEU A 82 -2.19 15.80 5.32
N PHE A 83 -1.72 14.76 5.99
CA PHE A 83 -2.50 13.57 6.24
C PHE A 83 -3.44 13.75 7.45
N HIS A 84 -4.59 13.09 7.41
CA HIS A 84 -5.34 12.76 8.61
C HIS A 84 -4.99 11.34 9.06
N THR A 85 -5.30 11.01 10.30
CA THR A 85 -5.10 9.67 10.85
C THR A 85 -6.41 9.09 11.34
N GLU A 86 -6.60 7.81 11.07
CA GLU A 86 -7.79 7.08 11.48
C GLU A 86 -7.40 5.62 11.72
N ASN A 87 -7.99 5.02 12.76
CA ASN A 87 -7.70 3.66 13.18
C ASN A 87 -6.19 3.31 13.28
N GLY A 88 -5.36 4.26 13.72
CA GLY A 88 -3.94 4.02 14.02
C GLY A 88 -2.97 4.18 12.84
N PHE A 89 -3.41 4.73 11.70
CA PHE A 89 -2.57 4.98 10.52
C PHE A 89 -2.99 6.24 9.77
N ILE A 90 -2.34 6.56 8.64
CA ILE A 90 -2.87 7.59 7.73
C ILE A 90 -4.22 7.15 7.16
N ASP A 91 -5.05 8.11 6.75
CA ASP A 91 -6.35 7.83 6.17
C ASP A 91 -6.27 7.41 4.68
N GLY A 92 -7.38 6.86 4.21
CA GLY A 92 -7.53 6.25 2.90
C GLY A 92 -7.60 7.27 1.79
N LYS A 93 -7.97 8.53 2.09
CA LYS A 93 -7.85 9.64 1.16
C LYS A 93 -6.39 9.97 0.89
N GLY A 94 -5.58 10.17 1.94
CA GLY A 94 -4.15 10.34 1.82
C GLY A 94 -3.49 9.18 1.09
N LYS A 95 -3.89 7.94 1.40
CA LYS A 95 -3.39 6.77 0.71
C LYS A 95 -3.79 6.70 -0.77
N THR A 96 -5.01 7.14 -1.11
CA THR A 96 -5.46 7.26 -2.50
C THR A 96 -4.55 8.19 -3.28
N PHE A 97 -4.21 9.35 -2.70
CA PHE A 97 -3.30 10.30 -3.32
C PHE A 97 -1.93 9.64 -3.59
N LEU A 98 -1.33 8.98 -2.58
CA LEU A 98 -0.05 8.28 -2.73
C LEU A 98 -0.09 7.18 -3.80
N ASP A 99 -1.16 6.37 -3.85
CA ASP A 99 -1.33 5.31 -4.85
C ASP A 99 -1.41 5.86 -6.28
N ARG A 100 -2.00 7.04 -6.41
CA ARG A 100 -2.18 7.71 -7.69
C ARG A 100 -0.90 8.38 -8.17
N LEU A 101 0.15 8.52 -7.36
CA LEU A 101 1.48 9.03 -7.75
C LEU A 101 2.36 8.02 -8.52
N ILE A 102 1.85 6.83 -8.82
CA ILE A 102 2.55 5.79 -9.60
C ILE A 102 2.88 6.17 -11.06
N GLN A 103 2.04 7.01 -11.69
CA GLN A 103 2.26 7.60 -13.01
C GLN A 103 3.55 8.43 -13.11
N HIS A 104 4.04 9.00 -12.01
CA HIS A 104 5.31 9.73 -11.95
C HIS A 104 6.53 8.81 -12.01
N TYR A 105 6.33 7.49 -12.05
CA TYR A 105 7.40 6.50 -12.15
C TYR A 105 7.22 5.65 -13.40
N LEU A 106 8.33 5.09 -13.88
CA LEU A 106 8.33 4.15 -15.00
C LEU A 106 8.02 2.74 -14.48
N PRO A 107 7.39 1.88 -15.30
CA PRO A 107 7.16 0.49 -14.93
C PRO A 107 8.47 -0.32 -14.81
N TYR A 108 9.56 0.22 -15.34
CA TYR A 108 10.90 -0.38 -15.31
C TYR A 108 11.51 -0.34 -13.91
N ILE A 109 12.33 -1.35 -13.63
CA ILE A 109 12.87 -1.61 -12.30
C ILE A 109 14.38 -1.37 -12.31
N LYS A 110 14.89 -0.83 -11.21
CA LYS A 110 16.31 -0.85 -10.84
C LYS A 110 16.48 -1.52 -9.48
N LEU A 111 17.66 -2.06 -9.26
CA LEU A 111 18.05 -2.57 -7.95
C LEU A 111 18.83 -1.50 -7.19
N ARG A 112 18.47 -1.28 -5.92
CA ARG A 112 19.19 -0.40 -4.99
C ARG A 112 19.25 -1.10 -3.64
N ASN A 113 20.46 -1.33 -3.12
CA ASN A 113 20.68 -1.95 -1.81
C ASN A 113 19.95 -3.30 -1.61
N GLY A 114 19.87 -4.13 -2.67
CA GLY A 114 19.19 -5.43 -2.62
C GLY A 114 17.67 -5.39 -2.77
N GLU A 115 17.10 -4.25 -3.12
CA GLU A 115 15.65 -4.05 -3.28
C GLU A 115 15.30 -3.54 -4.68
N CYS A 116 14.13 -3.92 -5.18
CA CYS A 116 13.56 -3.41 -6.41
C CYS A 116 12.94 -2.03 -6.19
N GLY A 117 13.21 -1.10 -7.10
CA GLY A 117 12.54 0.19 -7.14
C GLY A 117 12.23 0.60 -8.57
N HIS A 118 11.13 1.32 -8.76
CA HIS A 118 10.79 1.84 -10.08
C HIS A 118 11.77 2.96 -10.51
N LEU A 119 12.06 3.01 -11.82
CA LEU A 119 12.84 4.09 -12.40
C LEU A 119 12.07 5.42 -12.35
N LYS A 120 12.81 6.52 -12.25
CA LYS A 120 12.27 7.88 -12.34
C LYS A 120 11.72 8.12 -13.75
N ARG A 121 10.55 8.75 -13.86
CA ARG A 121 10.06 9.31 -15.13
C ARG A 121 10.60 10.72 -15.37
N TYR A 122 10.76 11.50 -14.30
CA TYR A 122 11.18 12.91 -14.36
C TYR A 122 12.61 13.08 -13.83
N ASP A 123 13.25 14.19 -14.17
CA ASP A 123 14.65 14.42 -13.77
C ASP A 123 14.73 14.93 -12.32
N LYS A 124 13.70 15.67 -11.90
CA LYS A 124 13.55 16.24 -10.56
C LYS A 124 12.30 15.70 -9.87
N TYR A 125 12.39 15.56 -8.54
CA TYR A 125 11.27 15.22 -7.65
C TYR A 125 11.32 16.19 -6.45
N PRO A 126 10.17 16.58 -5.90
CA PRO A 126 10.12 17.54 -4.80
C PRO A 126 10.70 16.96 -3.50
N ILE A 127 11.12 17.83 -2.59
CA ILE A 127 11.26 17.45 -1.17
C ILE A 127 9.85 17.20 -0.63
N ILE A 128 9.65 16.07 0.06
CA ILE A 128 8.35 15.72 0.64
C ILE A 128 8.35 16.13 2.11
N ASN A 129 7.61 17.18 2.43
CA ASN A 129 7.25 17.50 3.80
C ASN A 129 5.93 16.82 4.13
N PHE A 130 5.82 16.15 5.27
CA PHE A 130 4.55 15.56 5.70
C PHE A 130 4.16 16.03 7.09
N TYR A 131 2.86 16.16 7.30
CA TYR A 131 2.22 16.36 8.59
C TYR A 131 1.13 15.32 8.75
N TYR A 132 0.92 14.86 9.98
CA TYR A 132 -0.25 14.08 10.34
C TYR A 132 -0.62 14.31 11.81
N GLU A 133 -1.90 14.15 12.11
CA GLU A 133 -2.43 14.29 13.46
C GLU A 133 -2.00 13.11 14.33
N LYS A 134 -1.48 13.42 15.52
CA LYS A 134 -1.04 12.44 16.50
C LYS A 134 -2.07 12.18 17.60
N ASP A 135 -3.14 12.96 17.64
CA ASP A 135 -4.19 12.78 18.65
C ASP A 135 -4.83 11.40 18.51
N GLY A 136 -5.04 10.73 19.64
CA GLY A 136 -5.56 9.36 19.67
C GLY A 136 -4.61 8.26 19.14
N LEU A 137 -3.34 8.56 18.81
CA LEU A 137 -2.35 7.56 18.42
C LEU A 137 -1.51 7.07 19.60
N SER A 138 -1.17 5.79 19.60
CA SER A 138 -0.14 5.23 20.48
C SER A 138 1.27 5.60 20.02
N LYS A 139 2.26 5.41 20.89
CA LYS A 139 3.68 5.61 20.53
C LYS A 139 4.10 4.68 19.40
N GLU A 140 3.65 3.43 19.42
CA GLU A 140 3.92 2.43 18.39
C GLU A 140 3.31 2.85 17.05
N GLU A 141 2.08 3.35 17.04
CA GLU A 141 1.40 3.81 15.81
C GLU A 141 2.14 5.01 15.18
N VAL A 142 2.59 5.98 15.99
CA VAL A 142 3.42 7.10 15.52
C VAL A 142 4.71 6.61 14.87
N ILE A 143 5.41 5.63 15.48
CA ILE A 143 6.63 5.04 14.90
C ILE A 143 6.33 4.35 13.57
N VAL A 144 5.23 3.59 13.50
CA VAL A 144 4.85 2.86 12.27
C VAL A 144 4.52 3.82 11.13
N ILE A 145 3.76 4.89 11.40
CA ILE A 145 3.45 5.93 10.39
C ILE A 145 4.74 6.62 9.92
N ASN A 146 5.62 7.02 10.85
CA ASN A 146 6.89 7.66 10.49
C ASN A 146 7.78 6.75 9.62
N ASN A 147 7.94 5.49 10.01
CA ASN A 147 8.72 4.52 9.24
C ASN A 147 8.12 4.29 7.85
N TYR A 148 6.79 4.23 7.76
CA TYR A 148 6.07 4.11 6.49
C TYR A 148 6.30 5.32 5.58
N LEU A 149 6.11 6.55 6.08
CA LEU A 149 6.24 7.77 5.28
C LEU A 149 7.69 8.02 4.86
N ALA A 150 8.65 7.78 5.75
CA ALA A 150 10.09 7.83 5.44
C ALA A 150 10.44 6.84 4.31
N ARG A 151 9.92 5.61 4.41
CA ARG A 151 10.16 4.57 3.40
C ARG A 151 9.54 4.92 2.06
N MET A 152 8.31 5.45 2.07
CA MET A 152 7.63 5.96 0.88
C MET A 152 8.48 7.04 0.20
N ALA A 153 8.95 8.04 0.94
CA ALA A 153 9.78 9.11 0.38
C ALA A 153 11.10 8.59 -0.23
N TYR A 154 11.76 7.65 0.47
CA TYR A 154 12.96 6.99 -0.04
C TYR A 154 12.72 6.30 -1.40
N HIS A 155 11.60 5.59 -1.55
CA HIS A 155 11.21 4.95 -2.82
C HIS A 155 10.72 5.93 -3.88
N PHE A 156 10.13 7.03 -3.45
CA PHE A 156 9.80 8.16 -4.31
C PHE A 156 11.02 8.97 -4.72
N GLN A 157 12.22 8.60 -4.23
CA GLN A 157 13.52 9.21 -4.51
C GLN A 157 13.54 10.70 -4.16
N SER A 158 12.88 11.00 -3.05
CA SER A 158 12.66 12.34 -2.52
C SER A 158 13.20 12.40 -1.08
N PRO A 159 13.94 13.44 -0.69
CA PRO A 159 14.19 13.73 0.73
C PRO A 159 12.85 13.97 1.43
N CYS A 160 12.78 13.69 2.73
CA CYS A 160 11.59 14.00 3.51
C CYS A 160 11.87 14.63 4.87
N LYS A 161 10.92 15.46 5.30
CA LYS A 161 10.88 16.09 6.61
C LYS A 161 9.50 15.94 7.23
N GLU A 162 9.47 15.87 8.55
CA GLU A 162 8.24 15.95 9.33
C GLU A 162 7.98 17.40 9.69
N PHE A 163 6.76 17.87 9.42
CA PHE A 163 6.26 19.14 9.93
C PHE A 163 5.58 18.90 11.26
N ILE A 164 5.96 19.70 12.25
CA ILE A 164 5.43 19.65 13.62
C ILE A 164 4.71 20.97 13.86
N TYR A 165 3.41 20.91 14.14
CA TYR A 165 2.60 22.06 14.49
C TYR A 165 2.35 22.09 16.00
N GLU A 166 3.00 23.03 16.68
CA GLU A 166 2.92 23.21 18.14
C GLU A 166 2.83 24.69 18.47
N SER A 167 1.94 25.06 19.39
CA SER A 167 1.81 26.44 19.89
C SER A 167 1.67 27.48 18.75
N ASN A 168 0.85 27.18 17.75
CA ASN A 168 0.63 27.99 16.55
C ASN A 168 1.92 28.32 15.76
N ARG A 169 2.90 27.41 15.77
CA ARG A 169 4.14 27.53 14.99
C ARG A 169 4.47 26.21 14.32
N ILE A 170 5.04 26.31 13.11
CA ILE A 170 5.57 25.18 12.35
C ILE A 170 7.06 25.02 12.67
N LYS A 171 7.46 23.80 13.02
CA LYS A 171 8.84 23.34 13.08
C LYS A 171 9.02 22.20 12.07
N THR A 172 10.25 21.97 11.66
CA THR A 172 10.61 20.86 10.78
C THR A 172 11.60 19.95 11.48
N ALA A 173 11.41 18.65 11.38
CA ALA A 173 12.36 17.64 11.80
C ALA A 173 12.80 16.81 10.59
N ASP A 174 14.09 16.49 10.51
CA ASP A 174 14.58 15.55 9.52
C ASP A 174 14.09 14.14 9.88
N VAL A 175 13.67 13.38 8.87
CA VAL A 175 13.14 12.04 9.04
C VAL A 175 14.15 11.06 8.49
N GLU A 176 14.81 10.32 9.37
CA GLU A 176 15.71 9.26 8.97
C GLU A 176 14.93 8.00 8.57
N THR A 177 15.42 7.30 7.54
CA THR A 177 14.87 5.99 7.19
C THR A 177 15.28 4.97 8.24
N ALA A 178 14.33 4.56 9.08
CA ALA A 178 14.54 3.49 10.04
C ALA A 178 14.17 2.12 9.45
N LYS A 179 14.68 1.06 10.09
CA LYS A 179 14.22 -0.31 9.82
C LYS A 179 12.75 -0.45 10.22
N PRO A 180 11.99 -1.36 9.58
CA PRO A 180 10.63 -1.65 10.02
C PRO A 180 10.65 -2.14 11.48
N MET A 181 9.60 -1.81 12.23
CA MET A 181 9.43 -2.31 13.59
C MET A 181 9.24 -3.83 13.55
N GLU A 182 9.73 -4.52 14.59
CA GLU A 182 9.51 -5.95 14.79
C GLU A 182 8.01 -6.25 14.98
N GLU A 183 7.63 -7.51 14.77
CA GLU A 183 6.26 -7.98 15.06
C GLU A 183 5.95 -7.82 16.55
N ILE A 184 4.74 -7.34 16.87
CA ILE A 184 4.28 -6.93 18.19
C ILE A 184 3.52 -8.09 18.87
N LEU A 185 2.58 -8.70 18.14
CA LEU A 185 1.64 -9.74 18.57
C LEU A 185 2.05 -11.15 18.09
N SER A 186 3.16 -11.31 17.38
CA SER A 186 3.59 -12.63 16.85
C SER A 186 3.72 -13.71 17.93
N LYS A 187 4.03 -13.31 19.17
CA LYS A 187 4.16 -14.19 20.34
C LYS A 187 2.82 -14.55 21.00
N GLU A 188 1.75 -13.83 20.67
CA GLU A 188 0.40 -14.01 21.23
C GLU A 188 -0.46 -14.95 20.38
N ILE A 189 0.02 -15.34 19.19
CA ILE A 189 -0.70 -16.24 18.27
C ILE A 189 -0.74 -17.66 18.87
N THR A 190 -1.95 -18.18 19.05
CA THR A 190 -2.19 -19.53 19.56
C THR A 190 -3.03 -20.34 18.58
N GLU A 191 -2.70 -21.63 18.43
CA GLU A 191 -3.54 -22.53 17.64
C GLU A 191 -4.91 -22.68 18.29
N ARG A 192 -5.95 -22.72 17.46
CA ARG A 192 -7.34 -22.94 17.88
C ARG A 192 -8.05 -23.80 16.86
N LYS A 193 -9.18 -24.38 17.23
CA LYS A 193 -10.08 -25.05 16.29
C LYS A 193 -11.12 -24.03 15.80
N PRO A 194 -11.01 -23.49 14.58
CA PRO A 194 -11.93 -22.46 14.11
C PRO A 194 -13.32 -23.03 13.88
N THR A 195 -14.33 -22.21 14.13
CA THR A 195 -15.72 -22.52 13.84
C THR A 195 -16.36 -21.40 13.03
N GLY A 196 -17.69 -21.44 12.89
CA GLY A 196 -18.46 -20.31 12.39
C GLY A 196 -18.21 -19.92 10.93
N LYS A 197 -18.53 -18.66 10.64
CA LYS A 197 -18.51 -18.08 9.30
C LYS A 197 -17.13 -17.55 8.94
N TRP A 198 -16.71 -17.75 7.70
CA TRP A 198 -15.48 -17.20 7.16
C TRP A 198 -15.79 -16.05 6.20
N VAL A 199 -15.10 -14.93 6.36
CA VAL A 199 -15.15 -13.83 5.41
C VAL A 199 -13.73 -13.54 4.92
N ILE A 200 -13.53 -13.69 3.62
CA ILE A 200 -12.27 -13.37 2.96
C ILE A 200 -12.45 -12.07 2.18
N TYR A 201 -11.69 -11.05 2.54
CA TYR A 201 -11.69 -9.75 1.89
C TYR A 201 -10.61 -9.70 0.82
N ASN A 202 -11.03 -9.61 -0.44
CA ASN A 202 -10.15 -9.32 -1.56
C ASN A 202 -9.90 -7.82 -1.63
N GLY A 203 -8.73 -7.38 -1.18
CA GLY A 203 -8.32 -5.99 -1.20
C GLY A 203 -7.60 -5.56 -2.48
N SER A 204 -7.62 -6.36 -3.55
CA SER A 204 -7.04 -5.90 -4.82
C SER A 204 -7.94 -4.87 -5.50
N PRO A 205 -7.37 -3.77 -6.03
CA PRO A 205 -8.15 -2.80 -6.80
C PRO A 205 -8.69 -3.35 -8.13
N ARG A 206 -8.19 -4.51 -8.57
CA ARG A 206 -8.65 -5.20 -9.78
C ARG A 206 -9.79 -6.20 -9.50
N GLY A 207 -10.25 -6.31 -8.25
CA GLY A 207 -11.36 -7.18 -7.83
C GLY A 207 -11.19 -8.62 -8.33
N ASN A 208 -12.19 -9.10 -9.08
CA ASN A 208 -12.22 -10.47 -9.62
C ASN A 208 -11.18 -10.74 -10.73
N HIS A 209 -10.52 -9.71 -11.25
CA HIS A 209 -9.47 -9.84 -12.26
C HIS A 209 -8.06 -9.68 -11.66
N SER A 210 -7.89 -9.98 -10.37
CA SER A 210 -6.63 -9.80 -9.64
C SER A 210 -5.87 -11.10 -9.38
N ASN A 211 -4.56 -11.00 -9.12
CA ASN A 211 -3.78 -12.13 -8.60
C ASN A 211 -4.29 -12.54 -7.20
N SER A 212 -4.71 -11.56 -6.37
CA SER A 212 -5.33 -11.82 -5.06
C SER A 212 -6.55 -12.72 -5.16
N LYS A 213 -7.40 -12.57 -6.20
CA LYS A 213 -8.54 -13.48 -6.44
C LYS A 213 -8.09 -14.93 -6.64
N LEU A 214 -7.06 -15.17 -7.45
CA LEU A 214 -6.52 -16.52 -7.65
C LEU A 214 -5.91 -17.09 -6.35
N ILE A 215 -5.22 -16.26 -5.58
CA ILE A 215 -4.65 -16.65 -4.28
C ILE A 215 -5.77 -17.07 -3.33
N ILE A 216 -6.84 -16.27 -3.23
CA ILE A 216 -8.02 -16.56 -2.42
C ILE A 216 -8.65 -17.89 -2.84
N GLU A 217 -8.80 -18.14 -4.14
CA GLU A 217 -9.36 -19.41 -4.64
C GLU A 217 -8.55 -20.63 -4.19
N LYS A 218 -7.22 -20.53 -4.24
CA LYS A 218 -6.30 -21.60 -3.82
C LYS A 218 -6.32 -21.79 -2.30
N ILE A 219 -6.32 -20.71 -1.52
CA ILE A 219 -6.51 -20.77 -0.06
C ILE A 219 -7.85 -21.44 0.26
N MET A 220 -8.94 -21.05 -0.38
CA MET A 220 -10.27 -21.63 -0.14
C MET A 220 -10.34 -23.12 -0.49
N MET A 221 -9.61 -23.60 -1.50
CA MET A 221 -9.53 -25.04 -1.78
C MET A 221 -8.91 -25.80 -0.62
N GLY A 222 -7.76 -25.33 -0.12
CA GLY A 222 -7.14 -25.93 1.07
C GLY A 222 -8.01 -25.84 2.33
N MET A 223 -8.75 -24.74 2.52
CA MET A 223 -9.69 -24.62 3.65
C MET A 223 -10.81 -25.67 3.56
N ARG A 224 -11.39 -25.89 2.36
CA ARG A 224 -12.46 -26.86 2.14
C ARG A 224 -12.00 -28.30 2.33
N GLU A 225 -10.75 -28.62 2.00
CA GLU A 225 -10.16 -29.93 2.30
C GLU A 225 -10.14 -30.23 3.81
N GLN A 226 -10.15 -29.20 4.66
CA GLN A 226 -10.24 -29.34 6.12
C GLN A 226 -11.67 -29.14 6.66
N GLY A 227 -12.68 -29.18 5.77
CA GLY A 227 -14.09 -29.08 6.17
C GLY A 227 -14.58 -27.65 6.46
N ALA A 228 -13.85 -26.61 6.05
CA ALA A 228 -14.35 -25.24 6.16
C ALA A 228 -15.54 -25.01 5.21
N GLU A 229 -16.71 -24.80 5.81
CA GLU A 229 -17.95 -24.42 5.12
C GLU A 229 -18.26 -22.92 5.32
N ASN A 230 -19.29 -22.38 4.68
CA ASN A 230 -19.74 -20.98 4.87
C ASN A 230 -18.66 -19.90 4.62
N ILE A 231 -17.88 -20.05 3.55
CA ILE A 231 -16.87 -19.07 3.13
C ILE A 231 -17.48 -18.03 2.20
N VAL A 232 -17.47 -16.77 2.64
CA VAL A 232 -17.92 -15.60 1.87
C VAL A 232 -16.72 -14.79 1.39
N VAL A 233 -16.70 -14.39 0.12
CA VAL A 233 -15.67 -13.49 -0.43
C VAL A 233 -16.26 -12.11 -0.66
N ARG A 234 -15.61 -11.07 -0.12
CA ARG A 234 -15.98 -9.66 -0.28
C ARG A 234 -14.89 -8.93 -1.07
N ASN A 235 -15.25 -8.32 -2.19
CA ASN A 235 -14.32 -7.50 -2.97
C ASN A 235 -14.32 -6.07 -2.45
N LEU A 236 -13.23 -5.62 -1.82
CA LEU A 236 -13.15 -4.27 -1.25
C LEU A 236 -13.10 -3.16 -2.30
N ILE A 237 -12.99 -3.48 -3.60
CA ILE A 237 -13.23 -2.50 -4.66
C ILE A 237 -14.72 -2.08 -4.75
N ASN A 238 -15.65 -2.85 -4.16
CA ASN A 238 -17.06 -2.49 -4.09
C ASN A 238 -17.33 -1.58 -2.87
N THR A 239 -16.97 -0.31 -3.00
CA THR A 239 -17.04 0.68 -1.91
C THR A 239 -18.46 0.94 -1.39
N LYS A 240 -19.49 0.70 -2.21
CA LYS A 240 -20.90 0.87 -1.80
C LYS A 240 -21.33 -0.07 -0.67
N GLU A 241 -20.68 -1.22 -0.54
CA GLU A 241 -21.01 -2.23 0.47
C GLU A 241 -20.20 -2.06 1.76
N HIS A 242 -19.18 -1.19 1.77
CA HIS A 242 -18.22 -1.09 2.87
C HIS A 242 -18.89 -0.81 4.21
N LYS A 243 -19.81 0.15 4.24
CA LYS A 243 -20.54 0.51 5.47
C LYS A 243 -21.28 -0.71 6.04
N MET A 244 -22.07 -1.40 5.22
CA MET A 244 -22.79 -2.60 5.65
C MET A 244 -21.85 -3.72 6.10
N TRP A 245 -20.72 -3.91 5.41
CA TRP A 245 -19.74 -4.93 5.77
C TRP A 245 -19.01 -4.63 7.07
N ALA A 246 -18.72 -3.35 7.34
CA ALA A 246 -18.10 -2.88 8.57
C ALA A 246 -19.06 -3.00 9.76
N GLU A 247 -20.32 -2.57 9.60
CA GLU A 247 -21.38 -2.73 10.60
C GLU A 247 -21.60 -4.20 11.00
N ASN A 248 -21.47 -5.12 10.04
CA ASN A 248 -21.62 -6.56 10.27
C ASN A 248 -20.28 -7.30 10.43
N PHE A 249 -19.17 -6.60 10.68
CA PHE A 249 -17.85 -7.23 10.71
C PHE A 249 -17.74 -8.32 11.78
N SER A 250 -18.25 -8.05 12.99
CA SER A 250 -18.27 -8.99 14.12
C SER A 250 -19.21 -10.19 13.95
N SER A 251 -20.03 -10.23 12.89
CA SER A 251 -20.89 -11.39 12.59
C SER A 251 -20.12 -12.60 12.05
N ALA A 252 -18.87 -12.41 11.66
CA ALA A 252 -17.98 -13.49 11.23
C ALA A 252 -16.89 -13.72 12.29
N GLU A 253 -16.71 -14.99 12.65
CA GLU A 253 -15.62 -15.41 13.52
C GLU A 253 -14.27 -15.16 12.84
N ASN A 254 -14.15 -15.55 11.56
CA ASN A 254 -12.87 -15.57 10.86
C ASN A 254 -12.82 -14.54 9.72
N ASN A 255 -11.93 -13.55 9.82
CA ASN A 255 -11.76 -12.48 8.83
C ASN A 255 -10.35 -12.49 8.24
N LEU A 256 -10.22 -12.96 7.00
CA LEU A 256 -8.93 -12.99 6.27
C LEU A 256 -8.88 -11.86 5.25
N PHE A 257 -7.86 -11.01 5.31
CA PHE A 257 -7.61 -9.97 4.33
C PHE A 257 -6.49 -10.37 3.37
N VAL A 258 -6.78 -10.36 2.07
CA VAL A 258 -5.80 -10.70 1.02
C VAL A 258 -5.67 -9.52 0.06
N PHE A 259 -4.52 -8.84 0.05
CA PHE A 259 -4.34 -7.63 -0.75
C PHE A 259 -2.91 -7.44 -1.27
N PRO A 260 -2.75 -6.74 -2.42
CA PRO A 260 -1.44 -6.33 -2.91
C PRO A 260 -0.84 -5.21 -2.05
N LEU A 261 0.49 -5.14 -1.98
CA LEU A 261 1.21 -3.98 -1.49
C LEU A 261 1.16 -2.87 -2.54
N TYR A 262 0.72 -1.68 -2.11
CA TYR A 262 0.62 -0.46 -2.89
C TYR A 262 1.32 0.65 -2.10
N VAL A 263 2.42 1.20 -2.60
CA VAL A 263 3.23 2.23 -1.93
C VAL A 263 3.46 1.89 -0.45
N HIS A 264 4.10 0.74 -0.18
CA HIS A 264 4.43 0.23 1.16
C HIS A 264 3.27 -0.07 2.12
N ALA A 265 2.01 0.03 1.70
CA ALA A 265 0.84 -0.28 2.52
C ALA A 265 -0.27 -0.96 1.69
N MET A 266 -1.47 -1.11 2.25
CA MET A 266 -2.63 -1.60 1.48
C MET A 266 -3.14 -0.54 0.48
N PRO A 267 -3.90 -0.90 -0.56
CA PRO A 267 -4.53 0.06 -1.45
C PRO A 267 -5.51 0.99 -0.71
N GLY A 268 -5.70 2.23 -1.22
CA GLY A 268 -6.62 3.22 -0.62
C GLY A 268 -8.01 2.67 -0.27
N SER A 269 -8.64 1.92 -1.20
CA SER A 269 -9.93 1.25 -0.94
C SER A 269 -9.96 0.29 0.27
N VAL A 270 -8.84 -0.37 0.59
CA VAL A 270 -8.76 -1.25 1.76
C VAL A 270 -8.63 -0.43 3.04
N MET A 271 -7.85 0.64 2.99
CA MET A 271 -7.68 1.56 4.11
C MET A 271 -9.01 2.23 4.48
N LYS A 272 -9.77 2.71 3.48
CA LYS A 272 -11.13 3.25 3.66
C LYS A 272 -12.08 2.26 4.31
N PHE A 273 -11.93 0.96 4.04
CA PHE A 273 -12.72 -0.06 4.74
C PHE A 273 -12.28 -0.20 6.21
N PHE A 274 -10.98 -0.15 6.50
CA PHE A 274 -10.45 -0.25 7.87
C PHE A 274 -10.90 0.93 8.72
N GLU A 275 -10.98 2.14 8.16
CA GLU A 275 -11.50 3.35 8.82
C GLU A 275 -12.95 3.19 9.31
N LEU A 276 -13.76 2.37 8.64
CA LEU A 276 -15.15 2.14 9.02
C LEU A 276 -15.30 1.12 10.15
N LEU A 277 -14.23 0.41 10.53
CA LEU A 277 -14.27 -0.58 11.61
C LEU A 277 -14.24 0.13 12.96
N ASN A 278 -15.27 -0.10 13.78
CA ASN A 278 -15.31 0.37 15.16
C ASN A 278 -14.70 -0.68 16.10
N PRO A 279 -14.14 -0.28 17.26
CA PRO A 279 -13.73 -1.22 18.30
C PRO A 279 -14.84 -2.19 18.69
N ILE A 280 -14.51 -3.48 18.67
CA ILE A 280 -15.45 -4.60 18.85
C ILE A 280 -15.29 -5.19 20.25
N HIS A 281 -14.06 -5.24 20.76
CA HIS A 281 -13.72 -5.81 22.07
C HIS A 281 -14.24 -7.25 22.27
N ASN A 282 -14.12 -8.07 21.22
CA ASN A 282 -14.52 -9.47 21.24
C ASN A 282 -13.39 -10.35 20.70
N LYS A 283 -12.86 -11.24 21.55
CA LYS A 283 -11.77 -12.16 21.21
C LYS A 283 -12.21 -13.39 20.41
N GLU A 284 -13.50 -13.60 20.24
CA GLU A 284 -14.07 -14.59 19.30
C GLU A 284 -14.08 -14.07 17.85
N VAL A 285 -13.81 -12.78 17.61
CA VAL A 285 -13.59 -12.25 16.27
C VAL A 285 -12.10 -12.29 15.99
N HIS A 286 -11.73 -12.85 14.85
CA HIS A 286 -10.34 -13.08 14.46
C HIS A 286 -10.01 -12.39 13.15
N MET A 287 -8.79 -11.86 13.07
CA MET A 287 -8.23 -11.22 11.89
C MET A 287 -6.90 -11.86 11.48
N ALA A 288 -6.78 -12.16 10.19
CA ALA A 288 -5.57 -12.68 9.55
C ALA A 288 -5.27 -11.90 8.27
N PHE A 289 -4.00 -11.90 7.84
CA PHE A 289 -3.58 -11.14 6.67
C PHE A 289 -2.66 -11.93 5.74
N PHE A 290 -2.92 -11.84 4.44
CA PHE A 290 -2.01 -12.27 3.39
C PHE A 290 -1.68 -11.07 2.49
N VAL A 291 -0.46 -10.56 2.61
CA VAL A 291 0.03 -9.43 1.83
C VAL A 291 0.91 -9.95 0.70
N GLN A 292 0.64 -9.51 -0.53
CA GLN A 292 1.43 -9.90 -1.69
C GLN A 292 2.01 -8.71 -2.43
N SER A 293 3.17 -8.86 -3.06
CA SER A 293 3.77 -7.80 -3.88
C SER A 293 4.25 -8.32 -5.23
N GLY A 294 4.33 -7.40 -6.19
CA GLY A 294 4.87 -7.70 -7.51
C GLY A 294 6.38 -7.93 -7.49
N PHE A 295 7.11 -7.16 -6.68
CA PHE A 295 8.55 -7.31 -6.49
C PHE A 295 8.91 -8.64 -5.82
N PRO A 296 10.02 -9.28 -6.22
CA PRO A 296 10.40 -10.61 -5.72
C PRO A 296 10.66 -10.62 -4.21
N GLU A 297 11.17 -9.52 -3.65
CA GLU A 297 11.53 -9.40 -2.25
C GLU A 297 10.35 -9.01 -1.34
N THR A 298 10.44 -9.37 -0.05
CA THR A 298 9.38 -9.10 0.95
C THR A 298 9.64 -7.87 1.82
N SER A 299 10.87 -7.36 1.88
CA SER A 299 11.30 -6.25 2.76
C SER A 299 10.36 -5.04 2.73
N GLN A 300 9.88 -4.68 1.54
CA GLN A 300 9.05 -3.49 1.35
C GLN A 300 7.70 -3.56 2.07
N SER A 301 7.19 -4.77 2.32
CA SER A 301 5.91 -4.98 3.00
C SER A 301 6.05 -4.93 4.52
N TYR A 302 7.28 -5.00 5.05
CA TYR A 302 7.51 -5.09 6.49
C TYR A 302 7.18 -3.81 7.23
N TYR A 303 7.15 -2.68 6.54
CA TYR A 303 6.73 -1.38 7.09
C TYR A 303 5.22 -1.33 7.39
N LEU A 304 4.41 -2.14 6.69
CA LEU A 304 2.97 -2.27 6.94
C LEU A 304 2.65 -3.25 8.07
N ARG A 305 3.48 -4.29 8.23
CA ARG A 305 3.17 -5.45 9.07
C ARG A 305 2.81 -5.09 10.53
N PRO A 306 3.57 -4.24 11.23
CA PRO A 306 3.21 -3.83 12.59
C PRO A 306 1.85 -3.13 12.68
N TYR A 307 1.46 -2.35 11.66
CA TYR A 307 0.14 -1.71 11.64
C TYR A 307 -0.99 -2.76 11.61
N LEU A 308 -0.83 -3.84 10.84
CA LEU A 308 -1.85 -4.90 10.78
C LEU A 308 -2.07 -5.57 12.15
N GLU A 309 -1.06 -5.57 13.01
CA GLU A 309 -1.15 -6.05 14.39
C GLU A 309 -1.72 -4.98 15.34
N LEU A 310 -1.33 -3.72 15.16
CA LEU A 310 -1.86 -2.61 15.96
C LEU A 310 -3.36 -2.40 15.72
N ILE A 311 -3.84 -2.54 14.49
CA ILE A 311 -5.27 -2.37 14.23
C ILE A 311 -6.10 -3.50 14.85
N THR A 312 -5.62 -4.76 14.88
CA THR A 312 -6.36 -5.82 15.58
C THR A 312 -6.41 -5.58 17.08
N LYS A 313 -5.33 -5.06 17.66
CA LYS A 313 -5.29 -4.60 19.06
C LYS A 313 -6.27 -3.46 19.29
N ARG A 314 -6.30 -2.44 18.41
CA ARG A 314 -7.19 -1.28 18.49
C ARG A 314 -8.67 -1.69 18.42
N LEU A 315 -9.00 -2.65 17.55
CA LEU A 315 -10.35 -3.20 17.43
C LEU A 315 -10.73 -4.14 18.59
N GLY A 316 -9.76 -4.55 19.43
CA GLY A 316 -9.99 -5.45 20.55
C GLY A 316 -10.32 -6.89 20.13
N VAL A 317 -9.86 -7.30 18.95
CA VAL A 317 -10.09 -8.65 18.37
C VAL A 317 -8.85 -9.54 18.51
N SER A 318 -8.94 -10.79 18.08
CA SER A 318 -7.82 -11.75 18.06
C SER A 318 -7.04 -11.68 16.75
N PHE A 319 -5.73 -11.92 16.82
CA PHE A 319 -4.82 -11.88 15.68
C PHE A 319 -4.30 -13.28 15.35
N ASP A 320 -4.60 -13.74 14.14
CA ASP A 320 -4.26 -15.10 13.68
C ASP A 320 -2.97 -15.14 12.84
N GLY A 321 -2.36 -13.97 12.58
CA GLY A 321 -1.06 -13.84 11.91
C GLY A 321 -1.10 -13.15 10.54
N THR A 322 0.11 -12.85 10.06
CA THR A 322 0.36 -12.22 8.76
C THR A 322 1.36 -13.05 7.94
N ILE A 323 1.01 -13.37 6.69
CA ILE A 323 1.95 -13.90 5.69
C ILE A 323 2.23 -12.84 4.63
N ILE A 324 3.50 -12.70 4.27
CA ILE A 324 3.96 -11.78 3.23
C ILE A 324 4.63 -12.60 2.12
N LYS A 325 4.23 -12.38 0.87
CA LYS A 325 4.82 -13.07 -0.28
C LYS A 325 5.11 -12.11 -1.44
N GLY A 326 6.39 -11.94 -1.75
CA GLY A 326 6.84 -11.25 -2.96
C GLY A 326 6.81 -12.13 -4.21
N GLY A 327 7.04 -11.52 -5.38
CA GLY A 327 7.16 -12.20 -6.66
C GLY A 327 5.83 -12.74 -7.18
N MET A 328 4.74 -12.05 -6.85
CA MET A 328 3.38 -12.45 -7.18
C MET A 328 2.87 -11.76 -8.46
N GLU A 329 3.72 -11.02 -9.16
CA GLU A 329 3.40 -10.43 -10.45
C GLU A 329 3.24 -11.52 -11.54
N GLY A 330 2.24 -11.34 -12.40
CA GLY A 330 2.04 -12.20 -13.55
C GLY A 330 1.61 -13.64 -13.31
N ILE A 331 1.18 -14.01 -12.09
CA ILE A 331 0.62 -15.35 -11.80
C ILE A 331 -0.47 -15.72 -12.80
N ARG A 332 -1.41 -14.79 -13.07
CA ARG A 332 -2.52 -14.96 -14.04
C ARG A 332 -2.08 -15.18 -15.49
N MET A 333 -0.84 -14.84 -15.82
CA MET A 333 -0.33 -14.94 -17.19
C MET A 333 0.43 -16.24 -17.42
N LYS A 334 0.79 -16.96 -16.35
CA LYS A 334 1.52 -18.22 -16.42
C LYS A 334 0.54 -19.39 -16.49
N PRO A 335 0.85 -20.46 -17.23
CA PRO A 335 0.09 -21.71 -17.18
C PRO A 335 0.03 -22.28 -15.76
N GLU A 336 -1.06 -22.95 -15.40
CA GLU A 336 -1.26 -23.51 -14.05
C GLU A 336 -0.10 -24.42 -13.61
N LYS A 337 0.42 -25.26 -14.52
CA LYS A 337 1.60 -26.13 -14.25
C LYS A 337 2.83 -25.33 -13.80
N ALA A 338 3.05 -24.13 -14.35
CA ALA A 338 4.16 -23.26 -13.96
C ALA A 338 3.95 -22.62 -12.59
N ASN A 339 2.70 -22.52 -12.13
CA ASN A 339 2.34 -22.03 -10.80
C ASN A 339 2.11 -23.15 -9.78
N LYS A 340 2.26 -24.43 -10.14
CA LYS A 340 1.86 -25.57 -9.29
C LYS A 340 2.41 -25.45 -7.85
N ARG A 341 3.72 -25.25 -7.70
CA ARG A 341 4.34 -25.12 -6.37
C ARG A 341 3.74 -23.97 -5.56
N LEU A 342 3.48 -22.83 -6.20
CA LEU A 342 2.88 -21.68 -5.53
C LEU A 342 1.45 -21.99 -5.09
N PHE A 343 0.67 -22.64 -5.97
CA PHE A 343 -0.71 -23.04 -5.71
C PHE A 343 -0.82 -24.06 -4.58
N ASP A 344 0.06 -25.08 -4.57
CA ASP A 344 0.15 -26.05 -3.48
C ASP A 344 0.43 -25.36 -2.13
N GLN A 345 1.29 -24.31 -2.12
CA GLN A 345 1.57 -23.52 -0.93
C GLN A 345 0.37 -22.67 -0.49
N MET A 346 -0.38 -22.07 -1.41
CA MET A 346 -1.59 -21.31 -1.07
C MET A 346 -2.67 -22.23 -0.49
N GLU A 347 -2.83 -23.43 -1.04
CA GLU A 347 -3.70 -24.46 -0.48
C GLU A 347 -3.20 -24.93 0.90
N GLN A 348 -1.89 -25.05 1.12
CA GLN A 348 -1.33 -25.35 2.44
C GLN A 348 -1.69 -24.27 3.47
N ILE A 349 -1.59 -22.99 3.10
CA ILE A 349 -2.05 -21.89 3.97
C ILE A 349 -3.53 -22.07 4.32
N GLY A 350 -4.36 -22.40 3.34
CA GLY A 350 -5.77 -22.69 3.57
C GLY A 350 -6.02 -23.85 4.53
N ARG A 351 -5.31 -24.97 4.35
CA ARG A 351 -5.39 -26.13 5.24
C ARG A 351 -4.98 -25.76 6.67
N THR A 352 -3.85 -25.08 6.83
CA THR A 352 -3.37 -24.65 8.14
C THR A 352 -4.35 -23.68 8.80
N TYR A 353 -4.87 -22.70 8.07
CA TYR A 353 -5.78 -21.71 8.63
C TYR A 353 -7.11 -22.32 9.06
N ALA A 354 -7.69 -23.22 8.25
CA ALA A 354 -8.93 -23.90 8.60
C ALA A 354 -8.78 -24.92 9.74
N SER A 355 -7.64 -25.60 9.86
CA SER A 355 -7.44 -26.63 10.89
C SER A 355 -6.92 -26.09 12.23
N LYS A 356 -6.12 -25.03 12.19
CA LYS A 356 -5.38 -24.51 13.36
C LYS A 356 -5.70 -23.05 13.71
N GLY A 357 -6.51 -22.37 12.90
CA GLY A 357 -6.92 -20.99 13.14
C GLY A 357 -5.80 -19.96 13.10
N ILE A 358 -4.65 -20.33 12.53
CA ILE A 358 -3.47 -19.46 12.43
C ILE A 358 -2.90 -19.50 11.01
N MET A 359 -2.21 -18.45 10.62
CA MET A 359 -1.47 -18.43 9.36
C MET A 359 -0.26 -19.38 9.42
N ASP A 360 0.04 -20.06 8.31
CA ASP A 360 1.10 -21.08 8.24
C ASP A 360 2.50 -20.51 8.55
N LEU A 361 3.01 -20.82 9.75
CA LEU A 361 4.29 -20.34 10.25
C LEU A 361 5.50 -20.90 9.48
N SER A 362 5.37 -22.08 8.85
CA SER A 362 6.44 -22.67 8.05
C SER A 362 6.61 -21.89 6.75
N LEU A 363 5.51 -21.60 6.06
CA LEU A 363 5.50 -20.81 4.84
C LEU A 363 5.85 -19.35 5.11
N LYS A 364 5.42 -18.77 6.23
CA LYS A 364 5.90 -17.45 6.68
C LYS A 364 7.44 -17.42 6.72
N LYS A 365 8.06 -18.34 7.46
CA LYS A 365 9.53 -18.43 7.57
C LYS A 365 10.20 -18.68 6.22
N GLU A 366 9.61 -19.50 5.36
CA GLU A 366 10.14 -19.76 4.01
C GLU A 366 10.14 -18.50 3.15
N TYR A 367 9.06 -17.71 3.20
CA TYR A 367 8.95 -16.49 2.39
C TYR A 367 9.85 -15.37 2.91
N GLU A 368 10.06 -15.29 4.22
CA GLU A 368 10.97 -14.32 4.84
C GLU A 368 12.44 -14.51 4.44
N LYS A 369 12.84 -15.70 3.96
CA LYS A 369 14.18 -15.92 3.39
C LYS A 369 14.44 -15.05 2.14
N SER A 370 13.39 -14.56 1.50
CA SER A 370 13.47 -13.65 0.35
C SER A 370 13.26 -12.19 0.76
N GLU A 371 13.65 -11.81 1.98
CA GLU A 371 13.54 -10.42 2.45
C GLU A 371 14.24 -9.42 1.51
N TYR A 372 15.46 -9.74 1.08
CA TYR A 372 16.21 -8.97 0.11
C TYR A 372 16.68 -9.88 -1.03
N MET A 373 16.92 -9.31 -2.21
CA MET A 373 17.49 -10.06 -3.31
C MET A 373 18.93 -10.48 -2.99
N SER A 374 19.25 -11.76 -3.19
CA SER A 374 20.62 -12.26 -2.98
C SER A 374 21.62 -11.55 -3.90
N LYS A 375 22.89 -11.44 -3.48
CA LYS A 375 23.94 -10.79 -4.29
C LYS A 375 24.09 -11.42 -5.68
N SER A 376 23.98 -12.75 -5.78
CA SER A 376 24.05 -13.45 -7.07
C SER A 376 22.85 -13.10 -7.97
N THR A 377 21.65 -13.00 -7.41
CA THR A 377 20.46 -12.54 -8.15
C THR A 377 20.62 -11.09 -8.60
N GLN A 378 21.19 -10.21 -7.77
CA GLN A 378 21.45 -8.82 -8.15
C GLN A 378 22.42 -8.74 -9.33
N ILE A 379 23.52 -9.51 -9.32
CA ILE A 379 24.48 -9.57 -10.43
C ILE A 379 23.81 -10.08 -11.71
N LEU A 380 23.05 -11.17 -11.62
CA LEU A 380 22.32 -11.73 -12.76
C LEU A 380 21.32 -10.72 -13.33
N TYR A 381 20.58 -10.02 -12.48
CA TYR A 381 19.65 -8.98 -12.89
C TYR A 381 20.36 -7.85 -13.62
N SER A 382 21.49 -7.37 -13.10
CA SER A 382 22.30 -6.32 -13.75
C SER A 382 22.73 -6.73 -15.15
N ILE A 383 23.20 -7.96 -15.33
CA ILE A 383 23.59 -8.49 -16.66
C ILE A 383 22.37 -8.56 -17.59
N LEU A 384 21.25 -9.13 -17.14
CA LEU A 384 20.03 -9.24 -17.94
C LEU A 384 19.45 -7.87 -18.29
N SER A 385 19.59 -6.87 -17.44
CA SER A 385 19.09 -5.52 -17.69
C SER A 385 19.75 -4.85 -18.90
N LEU A 386 21.01 -5.19 -19.20
CA LEU A 386 21.74 -4.70 -20.39
C LEU A 386 21.14 -5.21 -21.71
N THR A 387 20.44 -6.35 -21.67
CA THR A 387 19.82 -6.96 -22.85
C THR A 387 18.40 -6.46 -23.11
N GLY A 388 17.82 -5.68 -22.19
CA GLY A 388 16.42 -5.25 -22.23
C GLY A 388 15.41 -6.35 -21.84
N LEU A 389 15.85 -7.59 -21.57
CA LEU A 389 14.96 -8.70 -21.19
C LEU A 389 14.16 -8.42 -19.92
N THR A 390 14.72 -7.67 -18.97
CA THR A 390 14.02 -7.29 -17.73
C THR A 390 12.81 -6.38 -17.97
N ASN A 391 12.76 -5.71 -19.12
CA ASN A 391 11.68 -4.81 -19.51
C ASN A 391 10.67 -5.44 -20.48
N PHE A 392 10.93 -6.67 -20.93
CA PHE A 392 10.19 -7.33 -22.01
C PHE A 392 8.68 -7.31 -21.82
N TYR A 393 8.20 -7.63 -20.61
CA TYR A 393 6.76 -7.66 -20.31
C TYR A 393 6.09 -6.30 -20.53
N TRP A 394 6.71 -5.23 -20.04
CA TRP A 394 6.18 -3.87 -20.16
C TRP A 394 6.27 -3.38 -21.60
N ASP A 395 7.40 -3.64 -22.27
CA ASP A 395 7.63 -3.26 -23.66
C ASP A 395 6.64 -3.94 -24.61
N LEU A 396 6.32 -5.21 -24.38
CA LEU A 396 5.32 -5.94 -25.15
C LEU A 396 3.92 -5.34 -24.99
N ASN A 397 3.53 -4.98 -23.76
CA ASN A 397 2.23 -4.33 -23.53
C ASN A 397 2.18 -2.91 -24.11
N LEU A 398 3.26 -2.14 -24.01
CA LEU A 398 3.39 -0.83 -24.65
C LEU A 398 3.21 -0.92 -26.17
N LYS A 399 3.88 -1.88 -26.82
CA LYS A 399 3.75 -2.12 -28.27
C LYS A 399 2.32 -2.53 -28.65
N LYS A 400 1.70 -3.42 -27.87
CA LYS A 400 0.31 -3.86 -28.08
C LYS A 400 -0.70 -2.70 -28.05
N ASN A 401 -0.41 -1.65 -27.28
CA ASN A 401 -1.26 -0.46 -27.16
C ASN A 401 -0.78 0.72 -28.02
N GLY A 402 0.22 0.54 -28.91
CA GLY A 402 0.74 1.60 -29.76
C GLY A 402 1.46 2.73 -29.01
N ALA A 403 1.89 2.49 -27.77
CA ALA A 403 2.42 3.50 -26.87
C ALA A 403 3.95 3.40 -26.66
N TYR A 404 4.63 2.49 -27.35
CA TYR A 404 6.06 2.21 -27.13
C TYR A 404 6.97 3.42 -27.33
N GLU A 405 6.75 4.21 -28.37
CA GLU A 405 7.54 5.42 -28.61
C GLU A 405 7.32 6.49 -27.54
N LYS A 406 6.16 6.46 -26.85
CA LYS A 406 5.82 7.37 -25.76
C LYS A 406 6.18 6.83 -24.38
N ARG A 407 6.87 5.68 -24.25
CA ARG A 407 7.14 5.02 -22.95
C ARG A 407 7.81 5.93 -21.91
N PHE A 408 8.66 6.85 -22.35
CA PHE A 408 9.36 7.83 -21.53
C PHE A 408 8.72 9.23 -21.55
N ALA A 409 7.48 9.36 -22.03
CA ALA A 409 6.77 10.63 -22.01
C ALA A 409 6.72 11.20 -20.58
N LYS A 410 6.90 12.51 -20.49
CA LYS A 410 6.86 13.29 -19.24
C LYS A 410 5.73 14.32 -19.36
N PRO A 411 4.45 13.90 -19.36
CA PRO A 411 3.32 14.75 -19.79
C PRO A 411 3.02 15.93 -18.86
N TYR A 412 3.70 16.04 -17.72
CA TYR A 412 3.50 17.08 -16.73
C TYR A 412 4.70 18.00 -16.55
N ILE A 413 5.74 17.91 -17.39
CA ILE A 413 6.82 18.91 -17.36
C ILE A 413 6.32 20.23 -17.94
N GLU A 414 6.63 21.32 -17.25
CA GLU A 414 6.58 22.68 -17.77
C GLU A 414 7.94 23.19 -18.25
#